data_AF-A0A0M9ZME7-F1
#
_entry.id   AF-A0A0M9ZME7-F1
#
_cell.length_a   1.000
_cell.length_b   1.000
_cell.length_c   1.000
_cell.angle_alpha   90.00
_cell.angle_beta   90.00
_cell.angle_gamma   90.00
#
_symmetry.space_group_name_H-M   'P 1'
#
loop_
_entity.id
_entity.type
_entity.pdbx_description
1 polymer ?
#
loop_
_entity_poly.entity_id
_entity_poly.type
_entity_poly.pdbx_seq_one_letter_code
_entity_poly.pdbx_strand_id
1 'polypeptide(L)' 'MLAFLREYEDDLVLCVHNFSRFAQPTELDLRTYDGRHPVELIGGVRFPAIGELPYLLTLQGHGFYWFRLTRVASRIGRR' A
#
# COMPACT_ATOMS: atom_id res chain seq x y z
N MET A 1 1.99 -14.93 1.94
CA MET A 1 1.53 -13.54 1.72
C MET A 1 0.67 -13.52 0.47
N LEU A 2 -0.45 -12.81 0.49
CA LEU A 2 -1.23 -12.51 -0.71
C LEU A 2 -1.28 -10.99 -0.87
N ALA A 3 -0.85 -10.49 -2.02
CA ALA A 3 -0.96 -9.07 -2.36
C ALA A 3 -1.66 -8.93 -3.71
N PHE A 4 -2.61 -8.01 -3.80
CA PHE A 4 -3.32 -7.72 -5.04
C PHE A 4 -3.78 -6.27 -5.07
N LEU A 5 -4.05 -5.77 -6.28
CA LEU A 5 -4.55 -4.42 -6.50
C LEU A 5 -6.02 -4.45 -6.88
N ARG A 6 -6.73 -3.42 -6.42
CA ARG A 6 -8.10 -3.11 -6.78
C ARG A 6 -8.10 -1.70 -7.35
N GLU A 7 -8.72 -1.54 -8.50
CA GLU A 7 -8.83 -0.26 -9.20
C GLU A 7 -10.31 0.04 -9.44
N TYR A 8 -10.72 1.28 -9.14
CA TYR A 8 -12.04 1.79 -9.42
C TYR A 8 -11.95 3.30 -9.62
N GLU A 9 -12.37 3.79 -10.79
CA GLU A 9 -12.20 5.20 -11.18
C GLU A 9 -10.74 5.66 -10.96
N ASP A 10 -10.52 6.70 -10.16
CA ASP A 10 -9.19 7.23 -9.84
C ASP A 10 -8.55 6.58 -8.59
N ASP A 11 -9.28 5.68 -7.91
CA ASP A 11 -8.81 5.00 -6.70
C ASP A 11 -8.08 3.71 -7.02
N LEU A 12 -6.83 3.64 -6.53
CA LEU A 12 -5.98 2.46 -6.62
C LEU A 12 -5.65 1.97 -5.20
N VAL A 13 -6.13 0.78 -4.86
CA VAL A 13 -5.98 0.19 -3.52
C VAL A 13 -5.12 -1.07 -3.61
N LEU A 14 -4.00 -1.07 -2.88
CA LEU A 14 -3.15 -2.23 -2.64
C LEU A 14 -3.63 -2.96 -1.39
N CYS A 15 -4.05 -4.21 -1.55
CA CYS A 15 -4.44 -5.09 -0.46
C CYS A 15 -3.34 -6.12 -0.19
N VAL A 16 -2.87 -6.20 1.06
CA VAL A 16 -1.81 -7.13 1.50
C VAL A 16 -2.33 -7.93 2.68
N HIS A 17 -2.34 -9.26 2.56
CA HIS A 17 -2.83 -10.19 3.57
C HIS A 17 -1.75 -11.21 3.94
N ASN A 18 -1.45 -11.27 5.24
CA ASN A 18 -0.63 -12.35 5.79
C ASN A 18 -1.53 -13.49 6.25
N PHE A 19 -1.60 -14.60 5.51
CA PHE A 19 -2.33 -15.80 5.95
C PHE A 19 -1.56 -16.71 6.92
N SER A 20 -0.29 -16.39 7.21
CA SER A 20 0.47 -17.07 8.26
C SER A 20 0.00 -16.61 9.64
N ARG A 21 0.04 -17.50 10.63
CA ARG A 21 -0.14 -17.16 12.05
C ARG A 21 1.07 -16.44 12.66
N PHE A 22 2.19 -16.40 11.95
CA PHE A 22 3.43 -15.76 12.40
C PHE A 22 3.65 -14.44 11.68
N ALA A 23 4.47 -13.57 12.27
CA ALA A 23 4.93 -12.36 11.61
C ALA A 23 5.73 -12.74 10.34
N GLN A 24 5.52 -12.01 9.25
CA GLN A 24 6.18 -12.27 7.97
C GLN A 24 6.65 -10.94 7.34
N PRO A 25 7.92 -10.87 6.92
CA PRO A 25 8.35 -9.86 5.97
C PRO A 25 7.88 -10.24 4.56
N THR A 26 7.58 -9.25 3.73
CA THR A 26 7.38 -9.44 2.29
C THR A 26 7.97 -8.26 1.53
N GLU A 27 8.56 -8.56 0.40
CA GLU A 27 9.00 -7.56 -0.57
C GLU A 27 8.00 -7.57 -1.73
N LEU A 28 7.50 -6.39 -2.10
CA LEU A 28 6.56 -6.24 -3.21
C LEU A 28 7.21 -5.44 -4.34
N ASP A 29 7.16 -5.97 -5.56
CA ASP A 29 7.54 -5.21 -6.73
C ASP A 29 6.41 -4.23 -7.08
N LEU A 30 6.59 -2.97 -6.69
CA LEU A 30 5.63 -1.90 -6.92
C LEU A 30 6.17 -0.83 -7.88
N ARG A 31 7.27 -1.09 -8.60
CA ARG A 31 7.98 -0.08 -9.41
C ARG A 31 7.09 0.65 -10.41
N THR A 32 6.06 -0.02 -10.95
CA THR A 32 5.04 0.61 -11.82
C THR A 32 4.31 1.79 -11.16
N TYR A 33 4.35 1.88 -9.83
CA TYR A 33 3.72 2.89 -9.01
C TYR A 33 4.74 3.84 -8.35
N ASP A 34 5.96 3.94 -8.89
CA ASP A 34 7.00 4.87 -8.45
C ASP A 34 6.46 6.29 -8.20
N GLY A 35 6.93 6.90 -7.11
CA GLY A 35 6.49 8.22 -6.63
C GLY A 35 5.10 8.26 -5.97
N ARG A 36 4.33 7.17 -5.94
CA ARG A 36 3.09 7.10 -5.16
C ARG A 36 3.36 6.82 -3.68
N HIS A 37 2.54 7.38 -2.80
CA HIS A 37 2.52 7.07 -1.37
C HIS A 37 1.38 6.11 -1.03
N PRO A 38 1.67 4.96 -0.41
CA PRO A 38 0.67 4.15 0.26
C PRO A 38 0.12 4.90 1.48
N VAL A 39 -1.19 5.06 1.55
CA VAL A 39 -1.89 5.62 2.71
C VAL A 39 -2.81 4.55 3.27
N GLU A 40 -2.56 4.13 4.50
CA GLU A 40 -3.34 3.09 5.18
C GLU A 40 -4.78 3.57 5.38
N LEU A 41 -5.76 2.76 5.00
CA LEU A 41 -7.16 3.19 4.87
C LEU A 41 -7.92 3.32 6.20
N ILE A 42 -7.48 2.66 7.27
CA ILE A 42 -8.18 2.68 8.57
C ILE A 42 -7.75 3.90 9.40
N GLY A 43 -6.45 4.12 9.54
CA GLY A 43 -5.83 5.17 10.35
C GLY A 43 -5.32 6.37 9.55
N GLY A 44 -5.32 6.31 8.22
CA GLY A 44 -4.86 7.40 7.36
C GLY A 44 -3.35 7.64 7.39
N VAL A 45 -2.57 6.68 7.93
CA VAL A 45 -1.12 6.82 8.08
C VAL A 45 -0.45 6.71 6.72
N ARG A 46 0.37 7.71 6.39
CA ARG A 46 1.17 7.73 5.16
C ARG A 46 2.46 6.94 5.35
N PHE A 47 2.71 6.02 4.44
CA PHE A 47 3.94 5.24 4.36
C PHE A 47 4.96 5.91 3.39
N PRO A 48 6.24 5.50 3.43
CA PRO A 48 7.25 5.98 2.49
C PRO A 48 6.80 5.84 1.03
N ALA A 49 7.26 6.76 0.17
CA ALA A 49 6.99 6.68 -1.25
C ALA A 49 7.51 5.37 -1.84
N ILE A 50 6.77 4.83 -2.80
CA ILE A 50 7.24 3.73 -3.64
C ILE A 50 8.39 4.26 -4.50
N GLY A 51 9.46 3.47 -4.57
CA GLY A 51 10.66 3.76 -5.35
C GLY A 51 10.97 2.63 -6.34
N GLU A 52 12.20 2.64 -6.84
CA GLU A 52 12.74 1.61 -7.74
C GLU A 52 13.10 0.28 -7.03
N LEU A 53 13.20 0.29 -5.70
CA LEU A 53 13.52 -0.91 -4.92
C LEU A 53 12.24 -1.66 -4.51
N PRO A 54 12.33 -2.98 -4.25
CA PRO A 54 11.21 -3.73 -3.69
C PRO A 54 10.70 -3.08 -2.40
N TYR A 55 9.38 -2.95 -2.32
CA TYR A 55 8.72 -2.30 -1.19
C TYR A 55 8.56 -3.29 -0.04
N LEU A 56 9.39 -3.14 1.00
CA LEU A 56 9.38 -4.02 2.17
C LEU A 56 8.23 -3.68 3.11
N LEU A 57 7.44 -4.69 3.45
CA LEU A 57 6.41 -4.63 4.48
C LEU A 57 6.61 -5.75 5.51
N THR A 58 6.34 -5.45 6.77
CA THR A 58 6.26 -6.43 7.84
C THR A 58 4.84 -6.47 8.39
N LEU A 59 4.26 -7.67 8.47
CA LEU A 59 2.92 -7.86 8.97
C LEU A 59 2.95 -8.84 10.14
N GLN A 60 2.19 -8.55 11.19
CA GLN A 60 1.88 -9.54 12.24
C GLN A 60 1.15 -10.76 11.66
N GLY A 61 1.09 -11.84 12.45
CA GLY A 61 0.30 -13.03 12.11
C GLY A 61 -1.16 -12.67 11.85
N HIS A 62 -1.74 -13.20 10.76
CA HIS A 62 -3.09 -12.88 10.29
C HIS A 62 -3.36 -11.38 10.04
N GLY A 63 -2.30 -10.56 10.01
CA GLY A 63 -2.39 -9.13 9.74
C GLY A 63 -2.72 -8.84 8.28
N PHE A 64 -3.27 -7.65 8.05
CA PHE A 64 -3.51 -7.13 6.72
C PHE A 64 -3.27 -5.61 6.68
N TYR A 65 -3.00 -5.11 5.49
CA TYR A 65 -3.01 -3.68 5.18
C TYR A 65 -3.84 -3.44 3.92
N TRP A 66 -4.61 -2.36 3.93
CA TRP A 66 -5.18 -1.77 2.72
C TRP A 66 -4.62 -0.38 2.55
N PHE A 67 -3.91 -0.16 1.45
CA PHE A 67 -3.29 1.11 1.14
C PHE A 67 -3.95 1.73 -0.08
N ARG A 68 -4.39 2.99 0.02
CA ARG A 68 -4.63 3.79 -1.18
C ARG A 68 -3.31 4.32 -1.71
N LEU A 69 -3.00 4.06 -2.98
CA LEU A 69 -1.78 4.51 -3.64
C LEU A 69 -2.00 5.90 -4.25
N THR A 70 -1.62 6.93 -3.51
CA THR A 70 -1.83 8.33 -3.92
C THR A 70 -0.59 8.89 -4.61
N ARG A 71 -0.74 9.60 -5.74
CA ARG A 71 0.34 10.47 -6.23
C ARG A 71 0.46 11.66 -5.30
N VAL A 72 1.67 12.17 -5.07
CA VAL A 72 1.81 13.54 -4.52
C VAL A 72 1.31 14.50 -5.60
N ALA A 73 0.02 14.78 -5.60
CA ALA A 73 -0.56 15.92 -6.27
C ALA A 73 -1.35 16.70 -5.23
N SER A 74 -1.03 17.99 -5.16
CA SER A 74 -1.53 19.06 -4.28
C SER A 74 -2.97 18.88 -3.78
N ARG A 75 -3.22 19.36 -2.55
CA ARG A 75 -4.55 19.80 -2.10
C ARG A 75 -5.22 20.67 -3.19
N ILE A 76 -6.00 20.05 -4.07
CA ILE A 76 -6.98 20.72 -4.92
C ILE A 76 -8.21 19.83 -4.89
N GLY A 77 -9.26 20.34 -4.23
CA GLY A 77 -10.51 19.62 -4.05
C GLY A 77 -11.25 20.02 -2.79
N ARG A 78 -11.48 21.33 -2.62
CA ARG A 78 -12.42 21.90 -1.67
C ARG A 78 -13.84 21.56 -2.17
N ARG A 79 -14.64 20.87 -1.38
CA ARG A 79 -16.09 21.09 -1.23
C ARG A 79 -16.49 20.76 0.19
#